data_AF-A0A510UGS0-F1
#
_entry.id   AF-A0A510UGS0-F1
#
_cell.length_a   1.000
_cell.length_b   1.000
_cell.length_c   1.000
_cell.angle_alpha   90.00
_cell.angle_beta   90.00
_cell.angle_gamma   90.00
#
_symmetry.space_group_name_H-M   'P 1'
#
loop_
_entity.id
_entity.type
_entity.pdbx_description
1 polymer ?
#
loop_
_entity_poly.entity_id
_entity_poly.type
_entity_poly.pdbx_seq_one_letter_code
_entity_poly.pdbx_strand_id
1 'polypeptide(L)'
;MKVVKKGLRAVAILEACKGIASLLVGFGLHVLAGHNMRQLAENIVSRLHLNPAGHLPSIFIHAASGLTDARMGLLAIGALVYSAIRLVEAYGLWQGLVWTEWFALVSGAIYLPFEIYEMIFHTNLLGIGVFFINVFIVGYMAYALYNEKRMNREHPL
;
A
#
# COMPACT_ATOMS: atom_id res chain seq x y z
N MET A 1 5.16 -2.90 -28.20
CA MET A 1 6.10 -3.47 -27.19
C MET A 1 6.82 -2.45 -26.32
N LYS A 2 7.56 -1.46 -26.85
CA LYS A 2 8.33 -0.51 -26.01
C LYS A 2 7.48 0.29 -25.02
N VAL A 3 6.27 0.71 -25.42
CA VAL A 3 5.36 1.49 -24.56
C VAL A 3 4.79 0.63 -23.42
N VAL A 4 4.34 -0.60 -23.70
CA VAL A 4 3.86 -1.54 -22.67
C VAL A 4 4.97 -1.88 -21.68
N LYS A 5 6.19 -2.17 -22.16
CA LYS A 5 7.35 -2.40 -21.26
C LYS A 5 7.70 -1.19 -20.39
N LYS A 6 7.55 0.03 -20.92
CA LYS A 6 7.79 1.27 -20.15
C LYS A 6 6.72 1.50 -19.08
N GLY A 7 5.45 1.27 -19.39
CA GLY A 7 4.38 1.45 -18.41
C GLY A 7 4.36 0.36 -17.35
N LEU A 8 4.68 -0.90 -17.69
CA LEU A 8 4.88 -1.97 -16.70
C LEU A 8 5.95 -1.60 -15.67
N ARG A 9 7.07 -1.01 -16.11
CA ARG A 9 8.11 -0.49 -15.21
C ARG A 9 7.64 0.68 -14.36
N ALA A 10 6.79 1.56 -14.89
CA ALA A 10 6.22 2.64 -14.11
C ALA A 10 5.31 2.10 -12.98
N VAL A 11 4.44 1.13 -13.30
CA VAL A 11 3.62 0.44 -12.30
C VAL A 11 4.50 -0.30 -11.29
N ALA A 12 5.54 -0.99 -11.74
CA ALA A 12 6.49 -1.66 -10.86
C ALA A 12 7.14 -0.69 -9.84
N ILE A 13 7.51 0.52 -10.25
CA ILE A 13 8.05 1.54 -9.34
C ILE A 13 6.99 1.97 -8.32
N LEU A 14 5.76 2.20 -8.75
CA LEU A 14 4.66 2.58 -7.84
C LEU A 14 4.39 1.48 -6.80
N GLU A 15 4.35 0.21 -7.24
CA GLU A 15 4.14 -0.93 -6.36
C GLU A 15 5.34 -1.16 -5.41
N ALA A 16 6.57 -0.97 -5.90
CA ALA A 16 7.77 -1.00 -5.05
C ALA A 16 7.72 0.10 -3.98
N CYS A 17 7.30 1.32 -4.32
CA CYS A 17 7.13 2.41 -3.36
C CYS A 17 6.12 2.05 -2.28
N LYS A 18 4.96 1.46 -2.65
CA LYS A 18 3.97 0.96 -1.67
C LYS A 18 4.56 -0.15 -0.78
N GLY A 19 5.30 -1.08 -1.38
CA GLY A 19 5.98 -2.16 -0.66
C GLY A 19 7.01 -1.63 0.35
N ILE A 20 7.86 -0.69 -0.05
CA ILE A 20 8.87 -0.05 0.81
C ILE A 20 8.18 0.75 1.93
N ALA A 21 7.14 1.52 1.62
CA ALA A 21 6.38 2.24 2.64
C ALA A 21 5.79 1.29 3.69
N SER A 22 5.19 0.17 3.26
CA SER A 22 4.70 -0.87 4.17
C SER A 22 5.84 -1.53 4.97
N LEU A 23 7.01 -1.71 4.37
CA LEU A 23 8.18 -2.27 5.05
C LEU A 23 8.62 -1.36 6.21
N LEU A 24 8.70 -0.04 5.94
CA LEU A 24 9.04 0.96 6.94
C LEU A 24 8.01 1.00 8.07
N VAL A 25 6.72 0.88 7.74
CA VAL A 25 5.65 0.76 8.74
C VAL A 25 5.82 -0.52 9.56
N GLY A 26 6.08 -1.66 8.93
CA GLY A 26 6.29 -2.93 9.63
C GLY A 26 7.47 -2.91 10.58
N PHE A 27 8.62 -2.38 10.15
CA PHE A 27 9.78 -2.18 11.02
C PHE A 27 9.51 -1.16 12.13
N GLY A 28 8.88 -0.04 11.80
CA GLY A 28 8.47 0.96 12.79
C GLY A 28 7.60 0.34 13.88
N LEU A 29 6.53 -0.37 13.48
CA LEU A 29 5.66 -1.09 14.40
C LEU A 29 6.40 -2.16 15.21
N HIS A 30 7.33 -2.89 14.62
CA HIS A 30 8.11 -3.90 15.35
C HIS A 30 9.02 -3.27 16.43
N VAL A 31 9.71 -2.18 16.10
CA VAL A 31 10.53 -1.42 17.07
C VAL A 31 9.66 -0.84 18.18
N LEU A 32 8.48 -0.33 17.82
CA LEU A 32 7.50 0.25 18.72
C LEU A 32 6.84 -0.80 19.62
N ALA A 33 6.57 -2.01 19.12
CA ALA A 33 5.99 -3.12 19.88
C ALA A 33 6.91 -3.63 21.00
N GLY A 34 8.22 -3.32 20.94
CA GLY A 34 9.18 -3.62 21.99
C GLY A 34 9.31 -2.53 23.06
N HIS A 35 8.65 -1.38 22.90
CA HIS A 35 8.70 -0.23 23.82
C HIS A 35 7.30 0.16 24.29
N ASN A 36 7.16 0.74 25.48
CA ASN A 36 5.87 1.29 25.93
C ASN A 36 5.44 2.45 25.00
N MET A 37 4.56 2.16 24.05
CA MET A 37 4.04 3.13 23.07
C MET A 37 3.50 4.41 23.68
N ARG A 38 2.94 4.30 24.88
CA ARG A 38 2.53 5.43 25.71
C ARG A 38 3.69 6.37 26.02
N GLN A 39 4.83 5.85 26.47
CA GLN A 39 6.03 6.66 26.76
C GLN A 39 6.62 7.29 25.51
N LEU A 40 6.55 6.62 24.35
CA LEU A 40 7.03 7.20 23.08
C LEU A 40 6.14 8.35 22.62
N ALA A 41 4.81 8.18 22.69
CA ALA A 41 3.84 9.23 22.39
C ALA A 41 3.98 10.42 23.35
N GLU A 42 4.14 10.17 24.66
CA GLU A 42 4.42 11.19 25.67
C GLU A 42 5.75 11.94 25.38
N ASN A 43 6.80 11.22 24.95
CA ASN A 43 8.10 11.81 24.59
C ASN A 43 8.05 12.65 23.30
N ILE A 44 7.29 12.24 22.28
CA ILE A 44 7.14 13.02 21.04
C ILE A 44 6.32 14.29 21.31
N VAL A 45 5.20 14.17 22.02
CA VAL A 45 4.34 15.30 22.38
C VAL A 45 5.11 16.31 23.23
N SER A 46 5.89 15.84 24.22
CA SER A 46 6.70 16.72 25.06
C SER A 46 7.89 17.37 24.33
N ARG A 47 8.60 16.65 23.45
CA ARG A 47 9.70 17.24 22.65
C ARG A 47 9.22 18.26 21.62
N LEU A 48 8.00 18.11 21.13
CA LEU A 48 7.38 19.08 20.23
C LEU A 48 6.74 20.27 20.97
N HIS A 49 6.93 20.39 22.29
CA HIS A 49 6.28 21.38 23.17
C HIS A 49 4.75 21.42 23.01
N LEU A 50 4.13 20.34 22.52
CA LEU A 50 2.69 20.25 22.38
C LEU A 50 2.11 20.00 23.77
N ASN A 51 1.10 20.77 24.16
CA ASN A 51 0.43 20.57 25.43
C ASN A 51 -0.20 19.16 25.46
N PRO A 52 0.26 18.23 26.32
CA PRO A 52 -0.28 16.88 26.39
C PRO A 52 -1.77 16.84 26.78
N ALA A 53 -2.25 17.90 27.45
CA ALA A 53 -3.66 18.10 27.80
C ALA A 53 -4.50 18.72 26.66
N GLY A 54 -3.90 19.00 25.50
CA GLY A 54 -4.63 19.42 24.31
C GLY A 54 -5.46 18.28 23.71
N HIS A 55 -6.58 18.61 23.08
CA HIS A 55 -7.53 17.63 22.53
C HIS A 55 -6.93 16.69 21.47
N LEU A 56 -6.00 17.18 20.64
CA LEU A 56 -5.36 16.36 19.60
C LEU A 56 -4.28 15.41 20.14
N PRO A 57 -3.32 15.85 20.98
CA PRO A 57 -2.35 14.97 21.62
C PRO A 57 -2.98 13.88 22.51
N SER A 58 -4.08 14.18 23.20
CA SER A 58 -4.74 13.22 24.08
C SER A 58 -5.40 12.07 23.31
N ILE A 59 -6.04 12.34 22.16
CA ILE A 59 -6.57 11.31 21.26
C ILE A 59 -5.44 10.40 20.77
N PHE A 60 -4.31 10.97 20.39
CA PHE A 60 -3.15 10.21 19.91
C PHE A 60 -2.57 9.31 20.99
N ILE A 61 -2.37 9.82 22.21
CA ILE A 61 -1.89 9.04 23.36
C ILE A 61 -2.90 7.94 23.73
N HIS A 62 -4.20 8.24 23.69
CA HIS A 62 -5.22 7.26 24.05
C HIS A 62 -5.34 6.15 23.00
N ALA A 63 -5.27 6.48 21.71
CA ALA A 63 -5.18 5.51 20.63
C ALA A 63 -3.92 4.62 20.77
N ALA A 64 -2.78 5.21 21.13
CA ALA A 64 -1.54 4.48 21.39
C ALA A 64 -1.65 3.55 22.62
N SER A 65 -2.42 3.91 23.65
CA SER A 65 -2.64 3.06 24.83
C SER A 65 -3.57 1.87 24.60
N GLY A 66 -4.43 1.92 23.57
CA GLY A 66 -5.33 0.81 23.19
C GLY A 66 -4.66 -0.28 22.33
N LEU A 67 -3.44 -0.05 21.87
CA LEU A 67 -2.66 -0.99 21.05
C LEU A 67 -1.76 -1.81 21.98
N THR A 68 -2.21 -3.01 22.34
CA THR A 68 -1.40 -4.00 23.07
C THR A 68 -0.24 -4.51 22.21
N ASP A 69 0.90 -4.83 22.83
CA ASP A 69 2.10 -5.36 22.16
C ASP A 69 1.80 -6.53 21.21
N ALA A 70 0.90 -7.44 21.58
CA ALA A 70 0.48 -8.57 20.73
C ALA A 70 -0.22 -8.13 19.43
N ARG A 71 -1.09 -7.12 19.48
CA ARG A 71 -1.76 -6.55 18.30
C ARG A 71 -0.75 -5.82 17.42
N MET A 72 0.22 -5.14 18.01
CA MET A 72 1.28 -4.44 17.27
C MET A 72 2.21 -5.43 16.57
N GLY A 73 2.58 -6.52 17.23
CA GLY A 73 3.33 -7.61 16.61
C GLY A 73 2.57 -8.20 15.40
N LEU A 74 1.26 -8.44 15.53
CA LEU A 74 0.44 -8.91 14.41
C LEU A 74 0.37 -7.91 13.26
N LEU A 75 0.19 -6.61 13.54
CA LEU A 75 0.19 -5.56 12.52
C LEU A 75 1.57 -5.43 11.84
N ALA A 76 2.66 -5.53 12.60
CA ALA A 76 4.02 -5.52 12.06
C ALA A 76 4.24 -6.71 11.12
N ILE A 77 3.87 -7.93 11.54
CA ILE A 77 3.95 -9.13 10.70
C ILE A 77 3.09 -8.95 9.43
N GLY A 78 1.86 -8.47 9.56
CA GLY A 78 0.98 -8.18 8.44
C GLY A 78 1.60 -7.20 7.44
N ALA A 79 2.19 -6.10 7.93
CA ALA A 79 2.86 -5.10 7.11
C ALA A 79 4.13 -5.65 6.41
N LEU A 80 4.89 -6.53 7.08
CA LEU A 80 6.05 -7.22 6.50
C LEU A 80 5.64 -8.19 5.40
N VAL A 81 4.60 -9.01 5.64
CA VAL A 81 4.05 -9.94 4.65
C VAL A 81 3.51 -9.19 3.44
N TYR A 82 2.72 -8.14 3.67
CA TYR A 82 2.20 -7.30 2.60
C TYR A 82 3.32 -6.63 1.79
N SER A 83 4.35 -6.13 2.47
CA SER A 83 5.53 -5.56 1.82
C SER A 83 6.24 -6.58 0.91
N ALA A 84 6.48 -7.80 1.41
CA ALA A 84 7.11 -8.86 0.64
C ALA A 84 6.31 -9.19 -0.63
N ILE A 85 4.99 -9.31 -0.50
CA ILE A 85 4.08 -9.54 -1.65
C ILE A 85 4.23 -8.42 -2.68
N ARG A 86 4.17 -7.15 -2.24
CA ARG A 86 4.29 -5.99 -3.13
C ARG A 86 5.64 -5.90 -3.82
N LEU A 87 6.73 -6.25 -3.13
CA LEU A 87 8.07 -6.27 -3.73
C LEU A 87 8.22 -7.40 -4.75
N VAL A 88 7.64 -8.58 -4.50
CA VAL A 88 7.62 -9.70 -5.46
C VAL A 88 6.82 -9.31 -6.71
N GLU A 89 5.65 -8.70 -6.53
CA GLU A 89 4.83 -8.17 -7.61
C GLU A 89 5.58 -7.13 -8.44
N ALA A 90 6.17 -6.13 -7.79
CA ALA A 90 6.97 -5.09 -8.46
C ALA A 90 8.15 -5.69 -9.24
N TYR A 91 8.86 -6.66 -8.65
CA TYR A 91 9.95 -7.36 -9.33
C TYR A 91 9.45 -8.11 -10.57
N GLY A 92 8.34 -8.85 -10.46
CA GLY A 92 7.78 -9.57 -11.59
C GLY A 92 7.29 -8.66 -12.72
N LEU A 93 6.64 -7.54 -12.39
CA LEU A 93 6.24 -6.52 -13.35
C LEU A 93 7.46 -5.90 -14.05
N TRP A 94 8.56 -5.68 -13.30
CA TRP A 94 9.81 -5.19 -13.87
C TRP A 94 10.42 -6.16 -14.89
N GLN A 95 10.33 -7.46 -14.60
CA GLN A 95 10.77 -8.55 -15.50
C GLN A 95 9.77 -8.87 -16.61
N GLY A 96 8.54 -8.36 -16.55
CA GLY A 96 7.48 -8.66 -17.51
C GLY A 96 6.92 -10.07 -17.36
N LEU A 97 6.75 -10.56 -16.13
CA LEU A 97 6.16 -11.87 -15.86
C LEU A 97 4.63 -11.78 -15.92
N VAL A 98 4.01 -12.50 -16.87
CA VAL A 98 2.56 -12.48 -17.11
C VAL A 98 1.72 -12.79 -15.86
N TRP A 99 2.16 -13.72 -15.01
CA TRP A 99 1.44 -14.05 -13.78
C TRP A 99 1.39 -12.86 -12.79
N THR A 100 2.43 -12.03 -12.76
CA THR A 100 2.44 -10.80 -11.94
C THR A 100 1.60 -9.69 -12.55
N GLU A 101 1.43 -9.66 -13.87
CA GLU A 101 0.50 -8.73 -14.52
C GLU A 101 -0.95 -9.04 -14.13
N TRP A 102 -1.33 -10.31 -14.13
CA TRP A 102 -2.63 -10.76 -13.61
C TRP A 102 -2.78 -10.47 -12.13
N PHE A 103 -1.74 -10.73 -11.34
CA PHE A 103 -1.76 -10.45 -9.90
C PHE A 103 -2.00 -8.96 -9.63
N ALA A 104 -1.30 -8.06 -10.33
CA ALA A 104 -1.47 -6.62 -10.19
C ALA A 104 -2.85 -6.11 -10.64
N LEU A 105 -3.40 -6.71 -11.70
CA LEU A 105 -4.76 -6.40 -12.13
C LEU A 105 -5.78 -6.75 -11.05
N VAL A 106 -5.71 -7.98 -10.52
CA VAL A 106 -6.67 -8.48 -9.52
C VAL A 106 -6.48 -7.73 -8.20
N SER A 107 -5.24 -7.57 -7.73
CA SER A 107 -4.93 -6.88 -6.49
C SER A 107 -5.42 -5.42 -6.55
N GLY A 108 -5.18 -4.71 -7.66
CA GLY A 108 -5.69 -3.36 -7.88
C GLY A 108 -7.21 -3.28 -7.94
N ALA A 109 -7.86 -4.21 -8.64
CA ALA A 109 -9.32 -4.21 -8.79
C ALA A 109 -10.06 -4.44 -7.46
N ILE A 110 -9.46 -5.18 -6.53
CA ILE A 110 -10.01 -5.41 -5.19
C ILE A 110 -10.15 -4.10 -4.40
N TYR A 111 -9.33 -3.07 -4.64
CA TYR A 111 -9.44 -1.78 -3.93
C TYR A 111 -10.64 -0.95 -4.38
N LEU A 112 -11.06 -1.07 -5.64
CA LEU A 112 -12.08 -0.19 -6.23
C LEU A 112 -13.43 -0.21 -5.48
N PRO A 113 -14.00 -1.37 -5.09
CA PRO A 113 -15.26 -1.39 -4.33
C PRO A 113 -15.16 -0.67 -2.98
N PHE A 114 -14.03 -0.81 -2.28
CA PHE A 114 -13.81 -0.16 -0.99
C PHE A 114 -13.65 1.35 -1.16
N GLU A 115 -12.92 1.79 -2.17
CA GLU A 115 -12.73 3.21 -2.47
C GLU A 115 -14.02 3.88 -2.94
N ILE A 116 -14.86 3.18 -3.72
CA ILE A 116 -16.19 3.66 -4.09
C ILE A 116 -17.08 3.80 -2.85
N TYR A 117 -17.07 2.80 -1.97
CA TYR A 117 -17.79 2.86 -0.70
C TYR A 117 -17.33 4.06 0.13
N GLU A 118 -16.03 4.22 0.31
CA GLU A 118 -15.47 5.35 1.06
C GLU A 118 -15.87 6.69 0.42
N MET A 119 -15.81 6.82 -0.91
CA MET A 119 -16.19 8.05 -1.60
C MET A 119 -17.68 8.40 -1.48
N ILE A 120 -18.57 7.41 -1.34
CA ILE A 120 -20.01 7.61 -1.12
C ILE A 120 -20.29 8.07 0.31
N PHE A 121 -19.61 7.51 1.31
CA PHE A 121 -19.92 7.76 2.72
C PHE A 121 -19.02 8.81 3.38
N HIS A 122 -17.80 9.01 2.88
CA HIS A 122 -16.75 9.85 3.45
C HIS A 122 -15.94 10.55 2.34
N THR A 123 -16.30 11.80 2.01
CA THR A 123 -15.58 12.55 0.98
C THR A 123 -14.24 13.07 1.50
N ASN A 124 -13.15 12.44 1.08
CA ASN A 124 -11.77 12.88 1.34
C ASN A 124 -11.03 13.13 0.01
N LEU A 125 -10.43 14.32 -0.15
CA LEU A 125 -9.63 14.68 -1.34
C LEU A 125 -8.49 13.69 -1.61
N LEU A 126 -7.85 13.18 -0.57
CA LEU A 126 -6.80 12.16 -0.72
C LEU A 126 -7.37 10.84 -1.23
N GLY A 127 -8.51 10.39 -0.70
CA GLY A 127 -9.18 9.16 -1.13
C GLY A 127 -9.58 9.20 -2.60
N ILE A 128 -10.12 10.34 -3.06
CA ILE A 128 -10.45 10.56 -4.48
C ILE A 128 -9.21 10.45 -5.35
N GLY A 129 -8.09 11.05 -4.95
CA GLY A 129 -6.83 10.97 -5.69
C GLY A 129 -6.30 9.53 -5.80
N VAL A 130 -6.32 8.79 -4.70
CA VAL A 130 -5.89 7.38 -4.67
C VAL A 130 -6.79 6.52 -5.56
N PHE A 131 -8.10 6.73 -5.51
CA PHE A 131 -9.07 6.02 -6.36
C PHE A 131 -8.74 6.18 -7.85
N PHE A 132 -8.53 7.41 -8.33
CA PHE A 132 -8.20 7.63 -9.74
C PHE A 132 -6.88 6.98 -10.15
N ILE A 133 -5.88 6.97 -9.27
CA ILE A 133 -4.61 6.29 -9.51
C ILE A 133 -4.85 4.77 -9.64
N ASN A 134 -5.62 4.16 -8.75
CA ASN A 134 -5.91 2.72 -8.80
C ASN A 134 -6.75 2.36 -10.03
N VAL A 135 -7.76 3.15 -10.40
CA VAL A 135 -8.53 2.96 -11.64
C VAL A 135 -7.61 3.01 -12.86
N PHE A 136 -6.68 3.98 -12.91
CA PHE A 136 -5.72 4.10 -14.00
C PHE A 136 -4.79 2.88 -14.08
N ILE A 137 -4.24 2.42 -12.94
CA ILE A 137 -3.37 1.24 -12.89
C ILE A 137 -4.13 -0.01 -13.37
N VAL A 138 -5.33 -0.25 -12.84
CA VAL A 138 -6.17 -1.41 -13.22
C VAL A 138 -6.49 -1.38 -14.72
N GLY A 139 -6.90 -0.24 -15.25
CA GLY A 139 -7.17 -0.08 -16.68
C GLY A 139 -5.92 -0.32 -17.54
N TYR A 140 -4.77 0.18 -17.10
CA TYR A 140 -3.49 -0.06 -17.77
C TYR A 140 -3.09 -1.54 -17.78
N MET A 141 -3.21 -2.23 -16.64
CA MET A 141 -2.89 -3.66 -16.53
C MET A 141 -3.81 -4.51 -17.40
N ALA A 142 -5.10 -4.19 -17.46
CA ALA A 142 -6.06 -4.86 -18.34
C ALA A 142 -5.68 -4.68 -19.82
N TYR A 143 -5.27 -3.47 -20.21
CA TYR A 143 -4.79 -3.18 -21.56
C TYR A 143 -3.49 -3.94 -21.89
N ALA A 144 -2.53 -3.97 -20.96
CA ALA A 144 -1.26 -4.71 -21.15
C ALA A 144 -1.53 -6.20 -21.42
N LEU A 145 -2.34 -6.84 -20.58
CA LEU A 145 -2.73 -8.25 -20.70
C LEU A 145 -3.52 -8.55 -21.98
N TYR A 146 -4.42 -7.65 -22.40
CA TYR A 146 -5.20 -7.83 -23.63
C TYR A 146 -4.31 -7.82 -24.87
N ASN A 147 -3.33 -6.91 -24.94
CA ASN A 147 -2.41 -6.84 -26.08
C ASN A 147 -1.49 -8.05 -26.17
N GLU A 148 -1.05 -8.58 -25.03
CA GLU A 148 -0.21 -9.78 -24.99
C GLU A 148 -0.99 -11.01 -25.51
N LYS A 149 -2.23 -11.21 -25.05
CA LYS A 149 -3.09 -12.30 -25.55
C LYS A 149 -3.36 -12.21 -27.05
N ARG A 150 -3.54 -10.99 -27.58
CA ARG A 150 -3.79 -10.79 -29.00
C ARG A 150 -2.57 -11.17 -29.86
N MET A 151 -1.35 -10.80 -29.44
CA MET A 151 -0.13 -11.19 -30.16
C MET A 151 0.07 -12.71 -30.19
N ASN A 152 -0.17 -13.39 -29.06
CA ASN A 152 -0.06 -14.85 -29.00
C ASN A 152 -1.12 -15.58 -29.87
N ARG A 153 -2.22 -14.92 -30.24
CA ARG A 153 -3.23 -15.48 -31.15
C ARG A 153 -2.91 -15.26 -32.63
N GLU A 154 -2.22 -14.17 -32.98
CA GLU A 154 -1.86 -13.84 -34.36
C GLU A 154 -0.63 -14.64 -34.85
N HIS A 155 0.21 -15.13 -33.94
CA HIS A 155 1.31 -16.06 -34.22
C HIS A 155 1.27 -17.27 -33.28
N PRO A 156 0.39 -18.26 -33.55
CA PRO A 156 0.49 -19.54 -32.87
C PRO A 156 1.80 -20.22 -33.29
N LEU A 157 2.60 -20.63 -32.30
CA LEU A 157 3.83 -21.41 -32.51
C LEU A 157 3.55 -22.72 -33.26
#